data_AF-A0A0B0SAD6-F1
#
_entry.id   AF-A0A0B0SAD6-F1
#
_cell.length_a   1.000
_cell.length_b   1.000
_cell.length_c   1.000
_cell.angle_alpha   90.00
_cell.angle_beta   90.00
_cell.angle_gamma   90.00
#
_symmetry.space_group_name_H-M   'P 1'
#
loop_
_entity.id
_entity.type
_entity.pdbx_description
1 polymer ?
#
loop_
_entity_poly.entity_id
_entity_poly.type
_entity_poly.pdbx_seq_one_letter_code
_entity_poly.pdbx_strand_id
1 'polypeptide(L)' 'MGRRAKAAYAEVEKVLGLPEPLWQELFEEVERLKALYLRLKEAPREERVALEEEALRSLAHLWGHAKVMWDELELEEEG' A
#
# COMPACT_ATOMS: atom_id res chain seq x y z
N MET A 1 -12.48 14.37 -20.38
CA MET A 1 -12.49 14.71 -18.93
C MET A 1 -11.29 14.04 -18.27
N GLY A 2 -10.12 14.69 -18.20
CA GLY A 2 -8.91 14.02 -17.68
C GLY A 2 -7.78 14.96 -17.25
N ARG A 3 -8.08 16.23 -16.94
CA ARG A 3 -7.08 17.22 -16.50
C ARG A 3 -7.31 17.76 -15.09
N ARG A 4 -8.30 17.23 -14.36
CA ARG A 4 -8.61 17.70 -13.00
C ARG A 4 -7.88 16.98 -11.87
N ALA A 5 -7.34 15.78 -12.10
CA ALA A 5 -6.52 15.09 -11.10
C ALA A 5 -5.08 15.65 -11.01
N LYS A 6 -4.61 16.35 -12.05
CA LYS A 6 -3.22 16.85 -12.12
C LYS A 6 -2.98 18.16 -11.36
N ALA A 7 -4.00 18.74 -10.73
CA ALA A 7 -3.96 20.11 -10.21
C ALA A 7 -4.18 20.23 -8.68
N ALA A 8 -4.21 19.12 -7.94
CA ALA A 8 -4.43 19.12 -6.48
C ALA A 8 -3.20 18.73 -5.66
N TYR A 9 -2.02 18.57 -6.28
CA TYR A 9 -0.75 18.27 -5.60
C TYR A 9 0.18 19.50 -5.51
N ALA A 10 -0.36 20.71 -5.56
CA ALA A 10 0.44 21.89 -5.28
C ALA A 10 0.82 21.85 -3.78
N GLU A 11 2.11 21.65 -3.52
CA GLU A 11 2.76 21.62 -2.19
C GLU A 11 2.59 20.34 -1.34
N VAL A 12 2.37 19.17 -1.95
CA VAL A 12 2.47 17.92 -1.16
C VAL A 12 3.93 17.55 -0.97
N GLU A 13 4.38 17.42 0.28
CA GLU A 13 5.73 17.00 0.63
C GLU A 13 6.03 15.64 -0.02
N LYS A 14 7.15 15.56 -0.75
CA LYS A 14 7.62 14.31 -1.36
C LYS A 14 8.66 13.69 -0.44
N VAL A 15 8.41 12.46 0.00
CA VAL A 15 9.40 11.62 0.70
C VAL A 15 9.92 10.58 -0.29
N LEU A 16 11.23 10.51 -0.48
CA LEU A 16 11.85 9.60 -1.47
C LEU A 16 11.21 9.70 -2.87
N GLY A 17 10.84 10.92 -3.31
CA GLY A 17 10.25 11.17 -4.63
C GLY A 17 8.73 10.97 -4.72
N LEU A 18 8.09 10.35 -3.73
CA LEU A 18 6.65 10.08 -3.71
C LEU A 18 5.90 11.04 -2.77
N PRO A 19 4.68 11.48 -3.11
CA PRO A 19 3.83 12.25 -2.22
C PRO A 19 3.64 11.55 -0.86
N GLU A 20 3.79 12.28 0.24
CA GLU A 20 3.58 11.78 1.60
C GLU A 20 2.25 11.01 1.78
N PRO A 21 1.11 11.43 1.21
CA PRO A 21 -0.13 10.67 1.33
C PRO A 21 -0.03 9.21 0.84
N LEU A 22 0.77 8.95 -0.20
CA LEU A 22 0.99 7.58 -0.68
C LEU A 22 1.81 6.75 0.32
N TRP A 23 2.76 7.38 1.01
CA TRP A 23 3.48 6.73 2.10
C TRP A 23 2.58 6.42 3.29
N GLN A 24 1.68 7.33 3.65
CA GLN A 24 0.72 7.10 4.72
C GLN A 24 -0.21 5.92 4.38
N GLU A 25 -0.73 5.84 3.16
CA GLU A 25 -1.53 4.71 2.69
C GLU A 25 -0.74 3.38 2.79
N LEU A 26 0.52 3.36 2.33
CA LEU A 26 1.39 2.18 2.43
C LEU A 26 1.63 1.75 3.88
N PHE A 27 1.88 2.70 4.78
CA PHE A 27 2.06 2.40 6.21
C PHE A 27 0.80 1.82 6.84
N GLU A 28 -0.37 2.37 6.52
CA GLU A 28 -1.64 1.81 6.99
C GLU A 28 -1.84 0.36 6.50
N GLU A 29 -1.51 0.06 5.25
CA GLU A 29 -1.60 -1.31 4.72
C GLU A 29 -0.65 -2.27 5.44
N VAL A 30 0.58 -1.84 5.72
CA VAL A 30 1.57 -2.61 6.50
C VAL A 30 1.07 -2.85 7.93
N GLU A 31 0.49 -1.83 8.58
CA GLU A 31 -0.09 -1.96 9.92
C GLU A 31 -1.26 -2.94 9.96
N ARG A 32 -2.14 -2.89 8.95
CA ARG A 32 -3.24 -3.85 8.80
C ARG A 32 -2.72 -5.27 8.62
N LEU A 33 -1.73 -5.47 7.77
CA LEU A 33 -1.10 -6.78 7.58
C LEU A 33 -0.46 -7.30 8.87
N LYS A 34 0.23 -6.43 9.62
CA LYS A 34 0.81 -6.78 10.93
C LYS A 34 -0.27 -7.20 11.92
N ALA A 35 -1.39 -6.49 11.98
CA ALA A 35 -2.53 -6.85 12.82
C ALA A 35 -3.14 -8.21 12.44
N LEU A 36 -3.28 -8.48 11.14
CA LEU A 36 -3.75 -9.78 10.64
C LEU A 36 -2.80 -10.92 11.02
N TYR A 37 -1.50 -10.71 10.88
CA TYR A 37 -0.49 -11.69 11.30
C TYR A 37 -0.58 -12.01 12.80
N LEU A 38 -0.74 -11.00 13.65
CA LEU A 38 -0.88 -11.20 15.09
C LEU A 38 -2.15 -11.98 15.43
N ARG A 39 -3.28 -11.64 14.80
CA ARG A 39 -4.54 -12.40 14.93
C ARG A 39 -4.38 -13.86 14.50
N LEU A 40 -3.68 -14.10 13.38
CA LEU A 40 -3.43 -15.46 12.87
C LEU A 40 -2.69 -16.35 13.87
N LYS A 41 -1.71 -15.79 14.61
CA LYS A 41 -0.95 -16.53 15.61
C LYS A 41 -1.82 -17.04 16.74
N GLU A 42 -2.83 -16.27 17.12
CA GLU A 42 -3.72 -16.52 18.26
C GLU A 42 -5.02 -17.23 17.85
N ALA A 43 -5.33 -17.26 16.54
CA ALA A 43 -6.58 -17.79 16.02
C ALA A 43 -6.71 -19.32 16.19
N PRO A 44 -7.92 -19.80 16.52
CA PRO A 44 -8.25 -21.22 16.52
C PRO A 44 -8.25 -21.77 15.08
N ARG A 45 -8.16 -23.10 14.95
CA ARG A 45 -7.92 -23.78 13.66
C ARG A 45 -9.03 -23.50 12.64
N GLU A 46 -10.25 -23.28 13.11
CA GLU A 46 -11.44 -23.01 12.32
C GLU A 46 -11.39 -21.63 11.64
N GLU A 47 -10.74 -20.64 12.28
CA GLU A 47 -10.62 -19.26 11.77
C GLU A 47 -9.32 -19.01 11.01
N ARG A 48 -8.30 -19.85 11.21
CA ARG A 48 -6.98 -19.70 10.60
C ARG A 48 -7.02 -19.63 9.08
N VAL A 49 -7.78 -20.49 8.42
CA VAL A 49 -7.81 -20.53 6.94
C VAL A 49 -8.29 -19.20 6.35
N ALA A 50 -9.34 -18.60 6.93
CA ALA A 50 -9.85 -17.31 6.49
C ALA A 50 -8.83 -16.19 6.72
N LEU A 51 -8.16 -16.20 7.87
CA LEU A 51 -7.12 -15.21 8.19
C LEU A 51 -5.86 -15.39 7.32
N GLU A 52 -5.50 -16.62 6.95
CA GLU A 52 -4.40 -16.90 6.02
C GLU A 52 -4.72 -16.34 4.62
N GLU A 53 -5.94 -16.58 4.12
CA GLU A 53 -6.38 -15.98 2.86
C GLU A 53 -6.40 -14.44 2.91
N GLU A 54 -6.88 -13.85 4.00
CA GLU A 54 -6.92 -12.40 4.18
C GLU A 54 -5.50 -11.80 4.24
N ALA A 55 -4.56 -12.47 4.92
CA ALA A 55 -3.16 -12.07 4.96
C ALA A 55 -2.49 -12.14 3.59
N LEU A 56 -2.74 -13.21 2.81
CA LEU A 56 -2.22 -13.36 1.46
C LEU A 56 -2.77 -12.30 0.50
N ARG A 57 -4.07 -11.99 0.59
CA ARG A 57 -4.68 -10.91 -0.19
C ARG A 57 -4.09 -9.55 0.17
N SER A 58 -3.87 -9.29 1.46
CA SER A 58 -3.25 -8.05 1.93
C SER A 58 -1.82 -7.91 1.43
N LEU A 59 -1.02 -8.99 1.45
CA LEU A 59 0.33 -9.01 0.89
C LEU A 59 0.34 -8.74 -0.63
N ALA A 60 -0.56 -9.38 -1.37
CA ALA A 60 -0.66 -9.17 -2.81
C ALA A 60 -1.06 -7.72 -3.15
N HIS A 61 -1.96 -7.13 -2.35
CA HIS A 61 -2.35 -5.73 -2.49
C HIS A 61 -1.18 -4.78 -2.22
N LEU A 62 -0.51 -4.94 -1.09
CA LEU A 62 0.66 -4.14 -0.69
C LEU A 62 1.76 -4.19 -1.74
N TRP A 63 2.06 -5.39 -2.27
CA TRP A 63 3.03 -5.55 -3.34
C TRP A 63 2.62 -4.82 -4.62
N GLY A 64 1.35 -4.95 -5.02
CA GLY A 64 0.82 -4.24 -6.18
C GLY A 64 0.91 -2.72 -6.02
N HIS A 65 0.55 -2.21 -4.84
CA HIS A 65 0.59 -0.78 -4.54
C HIS A 65 2.04 -0.26 -4.57
N ALA A 66 2.95 -0.92 -3.86
CA ALA A 66 4.38 -0.56 -3.85
C ALA A 66 5.02 -0.62 -5.24
N LYS A 67 4.63 -1.60 -6.07
CA LYS A 67 5.12 -1.71 -7.45
C LYS A 67 4.65 -0.53 -8.30
N VAL A 68 3.38 -0.15 -8.25
CA VAL A 68 2.87 1.00 -8.99
C VAL A 68 3.61 2.28 -8.60
N MET A 69 3.85 2.48 -7.29
CA MET A 69 4.62 3.63 -6.80
C MET A 69 6.06 3.63 -7.34
N TRP A 70 6.71 2.48 -7.43
CA TRP A 70 8.06 2.36 -7.97
C TRP A 70 8.10 2.61 -9.49
N ASP A 71 7.18 2.02 -10.24
CA ASP A 71 7.07 2.21 -11.69
C ASP A 71 6.79 3.71 -12.02
N GLU A 72 6.00 4.41 -11.18
CA GLU A 72 5.76 5.86 -11.33
C GLU A 72 7.02 6.71 -11.08
N LEU A 73 7.88 6.32 -10.13
CA LEU A 73 9.16 6.99 -9.88
C LEU A 73 10.14 6.80 -11.05
N GLU A 74 10.27 5.59 -11.58
CA GLU A 74 11.16 5.32 -12.72
C GLU A 74 10.75 6.15 -13.95
N LEU A 75 9.45 6.32 -14.19
CA LEU A 75 8.93 7.15 -15.29
C LEU A 75 9.17 8.65 -15.09
N GLU A 76 9.29 9.14 -13.85
CA GLU A 76 9.66 10.54 -13.56
C GLU A 76 11.16 10.82 -13.75
N GLU A 77 12.04 9.82 -13.63
CA GLU A 77 13.49 9.96 -13.83
C GLU A 77 13.93 9.92 -15.31
N GLU A 78 13.13 9.30 -16.18
CA GLU A 78 13.42 9.15 -17.61
C GLU A 78 12.86 10.30 -18.50
N GLY A 79 12.15 11.27 -17.92
CA GLY A 79 11.48 12.39 -18.63
C GLY A 79 12.11 13.76 -18.38
#